data_AF-A0A6P4B436-F1
#
_entry.id   AF-A0A6P4B436-F1
#
_cell.length_a   1.000
_cell.length_b   1.000
_cell.length_c   1.000
_cell.angle_alpha   90.00
_cell.angle_beta   90.00
_cell.angle_gamma   90.00
#
_symmetry.space_group_name_H-M   'P 1'
#
loop_
_entity.id
_entity.type
_entity.pdbx_description
1 polymer ?
#
loop_
_entity_poly.entity_id
_entity_poly.type
_entity_poly.pdbx_seq_one_letter_code
_entity_poly.pdbx_strand_id
1 'polypeptide(L)'
;MYEEKHMWATAYIRGKFFADFRTTSRCEGLHSVVGRYVGSRYDLTSFVEHFQRCVAHMRFKEFNADYESTRGVPIMQTCIELLERYGAELYTHEIFLFFRPFLSRAGSMRVLNIDNTDDCKKYIVCKHGRPDFMWTVDFRQEEMIFTCTCLRMESFEISCEHIVKVLVDKDICEIPRSLVLDRWTKKVKSALNDPSGFTRDAVIISHQSALVEFFKQLAIVAAKAADEGTNQPQSSVAKSSNPYVHQSGVGSGQPSRMKRQRCSICQMKGHKKTTCPWQKDIDNNVIEDKANGSDDGDIYPELTAELDSDN
;
A
#
# COMPACT_ATOMS: atom_id res chain seq x y z
N MET A 1 -13.07 0.72 -25.91
CA MET A 1 -11.94 0.35 -25.01
C MET A 1 -10.71 1.23 -25.26
N TYR A 2 -10.24 1.38 -26.51
CA TYR A 2 -9.05 2.18 -26.82
C TYR A 2 -9.26 3.71 -26.65
N GLU A 3 -10.47 4.21 -26.92
CA GLU A 3 -10.84 5.63 -26.73
C GLU A 3 -10.78 6.07 -25.25
N GLU A 4 -11.05 5.15 -24.32
CA GLU A 4 -10.99 5.41 -22.88
C GLU A 4 -9.64 5.06 -22.24
N LYS A 5 -8.57 4.88 -23.04
CA LYS A 5 -7.23 4.54 -22.53
C LYS A 5 -6.72 5.50 -21.45
N HIS A 6 -7.19 6.75 -21.48
CA HIS A 6 -6.87 7.77 -20.47
C HIS A 6 -7.43 7.49 -19.06
N MET A 7 -8.35 6.52 -18.93
CA MET A 7 -8.97 6.08 -17.67
C MET A 7 -8.24 4.91 -17.01
N TRP A 8 -7.44 4.16 -17.76
CA TRP A 8 -6.88 2.88 -17.28
C TRP A 8 -5.41 2.64 -17.62
N ALA A 9 -4.85 3.29 -18.65
CA ALA A 9 -3.45 3.11 -19.02
C ALA A 9 -2.53 3.99 -18.16
N THR A 10 -1.52 3.37 -17.56
CA THR A 10 -0.58 4.00 -16.61
C THR A 10 0.07 5.27 -17.12
N ALA A 11 0.36 5.35 -18.43
CA ALA A 11 0.94 6.52 -19.08
C ALA A 11 0.06 7.80 -18.94
N TYR A 12 -1.25 7.66 -18.77
CA TYR A 12 -2.20 8.78 -18.70
C TYR A 12 -2.77 9.03 -17.29
N ILE A 13 -2.34 8.26 -16.30
CA ILE A 13 -2.85 8.32 -14.92
C ILE A 13 -1.99 9.26 -14.05
N ARG A 14 -0.71 9.49 -14.42
CA ARG A 14 0.17 10.39 -13.67
C ARG A 14 -0.45 11.79 -13.55
N GLY A 15 -0.51 12.32 -12.34
CA GLY A 15 -1.13 13.62 -12.06
C GLY A 15 -2.64 13.58 -11.87
N LYS A 16 -3.27 12.40 -11.97
CA LYS A 16 -4.67 12.17 -11.58
C LYS A 16 -4.68 11.34 -10.31
N PHE A 17 -5.68 11.54 -9.45
CA PHE A 17 -5.84 10.74 -8.25
C PHE A 17 -6.18 9.28 -8.57
N PHE A 18 -5.41 8.34 -8.02
CA PHE A 18 -5.73 6.91 -8.06
C PHE A 18 -5.33 6.13 -6.79
N ALA A 19 -4.62 6.75 -5.83
CA ALA A 19 -4.27 6.16 -4.54
C ALA A 19 -3.69 4.73 -4.63
N ASP A 20 -2.77 4.51 -5.57
CA ASP A 20 -2.15 3.21 -5.91
C ASP A 20 -3.09 2.12 -6.45
N PHE A 21 -4.39 2.41 -6.60
CA PHE A 21 -5.32 1.48 -7.22
C PHE A 21 -5.10 1.42 -8.73
N ARG A 22 -4.82 0.22 -9.22
CA ARG A 22 -4.85 -0.10 -10.65
C ARG A 22 -6.19 -0.77 -10.95
N THR A 23 -6.79 -0.41 -12.07
CA THR A 23 -8.05 -0.90 -12.68
C THR A 23 -8.90 -1.93 -11.91
N THR A 24 -8.36 -3.11 -11.58
CA THR A 24 -9.11 -4.23 -10.96
C THR A 24 -8.68 -4.63 -9.54
N SER A 25 -7.65 -4.01 -8.95
CA SER A 25 -7.06 -4.47 -7.68
C SER A 25 -8.06 -4.50 -6.52
N ARG A 26 -9.01 -3.56 -6.48
CA ARG A 26 -10.08 -3.53 -5.47
C ARG A 26 -11.03 -4.71 -5.59
N CYS A 27 -11.46 -5.02 -6.81
CA CYS A 27 -12.37 -6.13 -7.09
C CYS A 27 -11.68 -7.47 -6.85
N GLU A 28 -10.42 -7.62 -7.29
CA GLU A 28 -9.62 -8.82 -7.04
C GLU A 28 -9.38 -9.06 -5.56
N GLY A 29 -9.04 -8.00 -4.80
CA GLY A 29 -8.88 -8.07 -3.36
C GLY A 29 -10.17 -8.48 -2.65
N LEU A 30 -11.30 -7.86 -3.01
CA LEU A 30 -12.60 -8.20 -2.45
C LEU A 30 -13.02 -9.63 -2.80
N HIS A 31 -12.85 -10.04 -4.06
CA HIS A 31 -13.14 -11.41 -4.52
C HIS A 31 -12.29 -12.44 -3.78
N SER A 32 -11.00 -12.14 -3.56
CA SER A 32 -10.10 -12.99 -2.77
C SER A 32 -10.57 -13.14 -1.32
N VAL A 33 -11.06 -12.06 -0.70
CA VAL A 33 -11.63 -12.14 0.66
C VAL A 33 -12.93 -12.94 0.66
N VAL A 34 -13.90 -12.59 -0.19
CA VAL A 34 -15.22 -13.23 -0.25
C VAL A 34 -15.11 -14.72 -0.62
N GLY A 35 -14.23 -15.06 -1.57
CA GLY A 35 -14.00 -16.43 -2.00
C GLY A 35 -13.46 -17.37 -0.90
N ARG A 36 -12.97 -16.84 0.22
CA ARG A 36 -12.58 -17.64 1.40
C ARG A 36 -13.76 -18.04 2.28
N TYR A 37 -14.90 -17.35 2.13
CA TYR A 37 -16.10 -17.57 2.93
C TYR A 37 -17.21 -18.23 2.12
N VAL A 38 -17.28 -17.97 0.81
CA VAL A 38 -18.38 -18.42 -0.05
C VAL A 38 -17.93 -19.56 -0.96
N GLY A 39 -18.69 -20.65 -0.94
CA GLY A 39 -18.53 -21.79 -1.86
C GLY A 39 -19.56 -21.79 -2.99
N SER A 40 -19.19 -22.32 -4.16
CA SER A 40 -20.08 -22.38 -5.34
C SER A 40 -21.28 -23.33 -5.18
N ARG A 41 -21.32 -24.14 -4.12
CA ARG A 41 -22.38 -25.13 -3.84
C ARG A 41 -23.28 -24.72 -2.67
N TYR A 42 -23.16 -23.49 -2.17
CA TYR A 42 -23.99 -23.02 -1.05
C TYR A 42 -25.41 -22.72 -1.53
N ASP A 43 -26.40 -23.13 -0.75
CA ASP A 43 -27.76 -22.60 -0.90
C ASP A 43 -27.82 -21.14 -0.42
N LEU A 44 -28.94 -20.47 -0.69
CA LEU A 44 -29.09 -19.04 -0.40
C LEU A 44 -28.91 -18.74 1.10
N THR A 45 -29.45 -19.58 1.97
CA THR A 45 -29.36 -19.41 3.43
C THR A 45 -27.91 -19.53 3.90
N SER A 46 -27.21 -20.57 3.46
CA SER A 46 -25.80 -20.80 3.76
C SER A 46 -24.92 -19.69 3.21
N PHE A 47 -25.22 -19.20 2.01
CA PHE A 47 -24.54 -18.04 1.43
C PHE A 47 -24.67 -16.81 2.31
N VAL A 48 -25.89 -16.44 2.71
CA VAL A 48 -26.13 -15.25 3.55
C VAL A 48 -25.39 -15.36 4.88
N GLU A 49 -25.43 -16.52 5.52
CA GLU A 49 -24.74 -16.73 6.79
C GLU A 49 -23.20 -16.55 6.65
N HIS A 50 -22.60 -17.18 5.64
CA HIS A 50 -21.16 -17.08 5.42
C HIS A 50 -20.73 -15.68 4.96
N PHE A 51 -21.56 -15.01 4.18
CA PHE A 51 -21.33 -13.63 3.77
C PHE A 51 -21.38 -12.69 4.99
N GLN A 52 -22.35 -12.86 5.89
CA GLN A 52 -22.42 -12.09 7.14
C GLN A 52 -21.19 -12.32 8.02
N ARG A 53 -20.69 -13.57 8.12
CA ARG A 53 -19.43 -13.89 8.80
C ARG A 53 -18.23 -13.19 8.15
N CYS A 54 -18.17 -13.16 6.82
CA CYS A 54 -17.14 -12.42 6.08
C CYS A 54 -17.16 -10.92 6.43
N VAL A 55 -18.33 -10.31 6.44
CA VAL A 55 -18.52 -8.89 6.80
C VAL A 55 -18.12 -8.63 8.25
N ALA A 56 -18.53 -9.47 9.19
CA ALA A 56 -18.15 -9.36 10.59
C ALA A 56 -16.63 -9.43 10.78
N HIS A 57 -15.96 -10.34 10.07
CA HIS A 57 -14.50 -10.45 10.09
C HIS A 57 -13.80 -9.22 9.51
N MET A 58 -14.32 -8.67 8.39
CA MET A 58 -13.77 -7.43 7.82
C MET A 58 -13.90 -6.26 8.80
N ARG A 59 -15.06 -6.12 9.46
CA ARG A 59 -15.28 -5.11 10.50
C ARG A 59 -14.38 -5.28 11.72
N PHE A 60 -14.15 -6.52 12.16
CA PHE A 60 -13.22 -6.81 13.25
C PHE A 60 -11.78 -6.41 12.88
N LYS A 61 -11.35 -6.69 11.65
CA LYS A 61 -10.04 -6.25 11.15
C LYS A 61 -9.92 -4.73 11.09
N GLU A 62 -10.94 -4.04 10.61
CA GLU A 62 -11.00 -2.58 10.59
C GLU A 62 -10.90 -2.02 12.02
N PHE A 63 -11.67 -2.56 12.96
CA PHE A 63 -11.62 -2.15 14.37
C PHE A 63 -10.21 -2.32 14.96
N ASN A 64 -9.55 -3.46 14.72
CA ASN A 64 -8.18 -3.65 15.20
C ASN A 64 -7.21 -2.66 14.54
N ALA A 65 -7.36 -2.37 13.25
CA ALA A 65 -6.53 -1.38 12.57
C ALA A 65 -6.73 0.05 13.12
N ASP A 66 -7.96 0.42 13.45
CA ASP A 66 -8.27 1.70 14.13
C ASP A 66 -7.65 1.75 15.53
N TYR A 67 -7.77 0.66 16.29
CA TYR A 67 -7.23 0.53 17.63
C TYR A 67 -5.72 0.70 17.64
N GLU A 68 -5.02 -0.04 16.77
CA GLU A 68 -3.57 0.09 16.58
C GLU A 68 -3.18 1.48 16.08
N SER A 69 -4.00 2.12 15.23
CA SER A 69 -3.75 3.50 14.78
C SER A 69 -3.85 4.53 15.89
N THR A 70 -4.73 4.31 16.86
CA THR A 70 -4.98 5.25 17.97
C THR A 70 -3.97 5.07 19.10
N ARG A 71 -3.54 3.83 19.35
CA ARG A 71 -2.74 3.47 20.53
C ARG A 71 -1.32 3.01 20.23
N GLY A 72 -1.02 2.67 18.98
CA GLY A 72 0.33 2.32 18.57
C GLY A 72 1.25 3.51 18.75
N VAL A 73 2.32 3.34 19.53
CA VAL A 73 3.40 4.32 19.62
C VAL A 73 4.42 3.99 18.52
N PRO A 74 4.51 4.80 17.47
CA PRO A 74 5.42 4.53 16.36
C PRO A 74 6.86 4.77 16.83
N ILE A 75 7.73 3.80 16.56
CA ILE A 75 9.17 3.97 16.78
C ILE A 75 9.71 4.76 15.58
N MET A 76 10.35 5.90 15.87
CA MET A 76 11.01 6.72 14.86
C MET A 76 12.22 5.96 14.29
N GLN A 77 12.33 5.91 12.98
CA GLN A 77 13.35 5.14 12.27
C GLN A 77 14.16 5.99 11.28
N THR A 78 13.82 7.25 11.10
CA THR A 78 14.45 8.16 10.15
C THR A 78 15.25 9.24 10.86
N CYS A 79 16.18 9.87 10.14
CA CYS A 79 16.97 10.99 10.65
C CYS A 79 16.20 12.33 10.70
N ILE A 80 14.91 12.33 10.37
CA ILE A 80 14.03 13.52 10.37
C ILE A 80 12.87 13.30 11.34
N GLU A 81 13.22 12.99 12.59
CA GLU A 81 12.31 12.53 13.64
C GLU A 81 11.11 13.46 13.89
N LEU A 82 11.26 14.78 13.74
CA LEU A 82 10.17 15.73 13.96
C LEU A 82 9.04 15.55 12.93
N LEU A 83 9.39 15.49 11.63
CA LEU A 83 8.43 15.23 10.56
C LEU A 83 7.87 13.81 10.64
N GLU A 84 8.70 12.83 11.01
CA GLU A 84 8.26 11.45 11.19
C GLU A 84 7.22 11.34 12.32
N ARG A 85 7.51 11.92 13.48
CA ARG A 85 6.61 11.92 14.64
C ARG A 85 5.30 12.62 14.31
N TYR A 86 5.38 13.80 13.68
CA TYR A 86 4.18 14.53 13.26
C TYR A 86 3.32 13.71 12.30
N GLY A 87 3.93 13.09 11.28
CA GLY A 87 3.24 12.21 10.34
C GLY A 87 2.58 11.02 11.03
N ALA A 88 3.22 10.47 12.06
CA ALA A 88 2.70 9.31 12.80
C ALA A 88 1.54 9.65 13.75
N GLU A 89 1.52 10.88 14.29
CA GLU A 89 0.39 11.42 15.04
C GLU A 89 -0.80 11.73 14.13
N LEU A 90 -0.52 12.20 12.92
CA LEU A 90 -1.51 12.70 11.97
C LEU A 90 -2.20 11.59 11.14
N TYR A 91 -1.42 10.70 10.51
CA TYR A 91 -1.91 9.67 9.61
C TYR A 91 -2.41 8.42 10.34
N THR A 92 -3.33 7.65 9.74
CA THR A 92 -3.60 6.29 10.22
C THR A 92 -2.33 5.43 10.17
N HIS A 93 -2.26 4.37 10.97
CA HIS A 93 -1.03 3.57 11.08
C HIS A 93 -0.57 3.01 9.74
N GLU A 94 -1.50 2.50 8.92
CA GLU A 94 -1.18 1.98 7.59
C GLU A 94 -0.63 3.07 6.66
N ILE A 95 -1.21 4.27 6.69
CA ILE A 95 -0.73 5.38 5.85
C ILE A 95 0.60 5.93 6.36
N PHE A 96 0.81 5.99 7.67
CA PHE A 96 2.12 6.34 8.22
C PHE A 96 3.20 5.36 7.76
N LEU A 97 2.95 4.05 7.83
CA LEU A 97 3.88 3.03 7.34
C LEU A 97 4.14 3.15 5.84
N PHE A 98 3.13 3.56 5.06
CA PHE A 98 3.28 3.86 3.64
C PHE A 98 4.11 5.14 3.39
N PHE A 99 3.95 6.16 4.24
CA PHE A 99 4.66 7.44 4.12
C PHE A 99 6.11 7.38 4.60
N ARG A 100 6.43 6.59 5.64
CA ARG A 100 7.78 6.53 6.24
C ARG A 100 8.94 6.24 5.27
N PRO A 101 8.79 5.36 4.25
CA PRO A 101 9.81 5.20 3.21
C PRO A 101 10.17 6.50 2.47
N PHE A 102 9.22 7.43 2.29
CA PHE A 102 9.47 8.74 1.66
C PHE A 102 10.32 9.63 2.56
N LEU A 103 10.06 9.60 3.87
CA LEU A 103 10.88 10.28 4.87
C LEU A 103 12.34 9.76 4.85
N SER A 104 12.51 8.44 4.82
CA SER A 104 13.82 7.81 4.72
C SER A 104 14.56 8.19 3.43
N ARG A 105 13.87 8.15 2.27
CA ARG A 105 14.49 8.49 0.98
C ARG A 105 14.79 9.97 0.82
N ALA A 106 14.07 10.86 1.51
CA ALA A 106 14.37 12.29 1.52
C ALA A 106 15.79 12.58 2.04
N GLY A 107 16.32 11.75 2.96
CA GLY A 107 17.71 11.86 3.43
C GLY A 107 18.77 11.66 2.33
N SER A 108 18.41 11.01 1.22
CA SER A 108 19.29 10.83 0.05
C SER A 108 19.08 11.90 -1.03
N MET A 109 18.20 12.88 -0.82
CA MET A 109 17.95 13.98 -1.77
C MET A 109 18.84 15.19 -1.47
N ARG A 110 19.09 16.01 -2.48
CA ARG A 110 19.85 17.27 -2.38
C ARG A 110 19.14 18.38 -3.13
N VAL A 111 19.17 19.59 -2.59
CA VAL A 111 18.81 20.81 -3.33
C VAL A 111 20.06 21.32 -4.04
N LEU A 112 19.97 21.47 -5.37
CA LEU A 112 21.06 21.96 -6.21
C LEU A 112 21.00 23.47 -6.43
N ASN A 113 19.79 24.00 -6.62
CA ASN A 113 19.56 25.42 -6.85
C ASN A 113 18.20 25.84 -6.26
N ILE A 114 18.11 27.14 -5.96
CA ILE A 114 16.89 27.81 -5.50
C ILE A 114 16.71 29.06 -6.34
N ASP A 115 15.69 29.06 -7.20
CA ASP A 115 15.30 30.26 -7.94
C ASP A 115 14.17 30.97 -7.19
N ASN A 116 14.34 32.26 -6.91
CA ASN A 116 13.34 33.06 -6.22
C ASN A 116 12.61 33.95 -7.24
N THR A 117 11.28 33.85 -7.25
CA THR A 117 10.37 34.83 -7.85
C THR A 117 9.58 35.50 -6.73
N ASP A 118 8.99 36.68 -6.97
CA ASP A 118 8.39 37.51 -5.91
C ASP A 118 7.40 36.76 -4.98
N ASP A 119 6.69 35.74 -5.47
CA ASP A 119 5.70 34.97 -4.69
C ASP A 119 6.01 33.46 -4.59
N CYS A 120 7.04 32.98 -5.29
CA CYS A 120 7.32 31.55 -5.39
C CYS A 120 8.81 31.23 -5.36
N LYS A 121 9.19 30.29 -4.50
CA LYS A 121 10.54 29.74 -4.40
C LYS A 121 10.59 28.39 -5.09
N LYS A 122 11.44 28.26 -6.10
CA LYS A 122 11.60 27.06 -6.90
C LYS A 122 12.85 26.32 -6.47
N TYR A 123 12.68 25.08 -5.99
CA TYR A 123 13.74 24.19 -5.55
C TYR A 123 14.04 23.16 -6.62
N ILE A 124 15.29 23.09 -7.09
CA ILE A 124 15.76 22.01 -7.96
C ILE A 124 16.37 20.92 -7.08
N VAL A 125 15.72 19.76 -7.03
CA VAL A 125 16.07 18.64 -6.15
C VAL A 125 16.57 17.46 -7.00
N CYS A 126 17.63 16.79 -6.57
CA CYS A 126 18.11 15.55 -7.20
C CYS A 126 18.43 14.48 -6.15
N LYS A 127 18.54 13.22 -6.60
CA LYS A 127 19.06 12.15 -5.75
C LYS A 127 20.59 12.24 -5.66
N HIS A 128 21.16 11.95 -4.49
CA HIS A 128 22.60 11.84 -4.32
C HIS A 128 23.20 10.85 -5.33
N GLY A 129 24.29 11.26 -6.00
CA GLY A 129 24.95 10.45 -7.03
C GLY A 129 24.22 10.35 -8.36
N ARG A 130 23.09 11.05 -8.54
CA ARG A 130 22.28 11.06 -9.78
C ARG A 130 21.82 12.48 -10.13
N PRO A 131 22.74 13.40 -10.50
CA PRO A 131 22.39 14.79 -10.78
C PRO A 131 21.51 14.95 -12.03
N ASP A 132 21.58 14.02 -12.98
CA ASP A 132 20.83 14.10 -14.25
C ASP A 132 19.32 13.90 -14.07
N PHE A 133 18.89 13.36 -12.91
CA PHE A 133 17.50 13.17 -12.55
C PHE A 133 17.08 14.25 -11.56
N MET A 134 16.49 15.31 -12.10
CA MET A 134 16.06 16.48 -11.32
C MET A 134 14.53 16.57 -11.24
N TRP A 135 14.06 17.03 -10.10
CA TRP A 135 12.68 17.41 -9.87
C TRP A 135 12.62 18.84 -9.37
N THR A 136 11.63 19.56 -9.84
CA THR A 136 11.30 20.89 -9.33
C THR A 136 10.21 20.79 -8.27
N VAL A 137 10.42 21.48 -7.14
CA VAL A 137 9.42 21.74 -6.11
C VAL A 137 9.19 23.25 -6.03
N ASP A 138 7.97 23.67 -6.33
CA ASP A 138 7.56 25.07 -6.17
C ASP A 138 6.94 25.27 -4.79
N PHE A 139 7.38 26.31 -4.09
CA PHE A 139 6.94 26.64 -2.73
C PHE A 139 6.41 28.09 -2.69
N ARG A 140 5.11 28.22 -2.45
CA ARG A 140 4.44 29.50 -2.16
C ARG A 140 4.35 29.70 -0.66
N GLN A 141 5.13 30.65 -0.15
CA GLN A 141 5.39 30.78 1.28
C GLN A 141 4.18 31.28 2.06
N GLU A 142 3.42 32.24 1.53
CA GLU A 142 2.25 32.80 2.22
C GLU A 142 1.14 31.75 2.43
N GLU A 143 0.88 30.95 1.40
CA GLU A 143 -0.17 29.92 1.40
C GLU A 143 0.33 28.58 1.99
N MET A 144 1.64 28.47 2.25
CA MET A 144 2.32 27.22 2.60
C MET A 144 2.06 26.09 1.58
N ILE A 145 1.91 26.40 0.29
CA ILE A 145 1.61 25.42 -0.76
C ILE A 145 2.89 24.91 -1.41
N PHE A 146 2.95 23.58 -1.59
CA PHE A 146 4.04 22.90 -2.27
C PHE A 146 3.49 22.10 -3.45
N THR A 147 4.08 22.26 -4.61
CA THR A 147 3.81 21.41 -5.78
C THR A 147 5.11 20.78 -6.25
N CYS A 148 5.03 19.59 -6.85
CA CYS A 148 6.21 18.90 -7.34
C CYS A 148 5.97 18.30 -8.70
N THR A 149 6.93 18.50 -9.61
CA THR A 149 6.95 17.91 -10.96
C THR A 149 6.86 16.38 -10.99
N CYS A 150 7.14 15.68 -9.88
CA CYS A 150 6.91 14.24 -9.80
C CYS A 150 5.42 13.84 -9.85
N LEU A 151 4.50 14.79 -9.58
CA LEU A 151 3.04 14.63 -9.57
C LEU A 151 2.50 13.59 -8.57
N ARG A 152 3.31 13.24 -7.56
CA ARG A 152 2.95 12.21 -6.58
C ARG A 152 1.86 12.70 -5.63
N MET A 153 1.87 13.97 -5.24
CA MET A 153 0.86 14.52 -4.35
C MET A 153 -0.52 14.49 -5.02
N GLU A 154 -0.57 14.79 -6.31
CA GLU A 154 -1.76 14.76 -7.16
C GLU A 154 -2.25 13.33 -7.40
N SER A 155 -1.33 12.37 -7.44
CA SER A 155 -1.62 10.97 -7.74
C SER A 155 -2.06 10.15 -6.51
N PHE A 156 -1.43 10.41 -5.37
CA PHE A 156 -1.56 9.63 -4.14
C PHE A 156 -2.04 10.45 -2.95
N GLU A 157 -2.07 11.77 -3.06
CA GLU A 157 -2.47 12.67 -1.97
C GLU A 157 -1.57 12.56 -0.73
N ILE A 158 -0.32 12.14 -0.95
CA ILE A 158 0.71 11.97 0.08
C ILE A 158 2.01 12.61 -0.45
N SER A 159 2.67 13.38 0.41
CA SER A 159 3.91 14.08 0.09
C SER A 159 5.00 13.13 -0.44
N CYS A 160 5.72 13.57 -1.47
CA CYS A 160 6.89 12.85 -1.99
C CYS A 160 8.17 13.20 -1.22
N GLU A 161 9.20 12.39 -1.43
CA GLU A 161 10.54 12.60 -0.87
C GLU A 161 11.15 13.95 -1.29
N HIS A 162 10.79 14.50 -2.45
CA HIS A 162 11.29 15.81 -2.91
C HIS A 162 10.70 16.96 -2.09
N ILE A 163 9.39 16.94 -1.85
CA ILE A 163 8.72 17.94 -0.99
C ILE A 163 9.25 17.82 0.44
N VAL A 164 9.37 16.59 0.97
CA VAL A 164 9.95 16.35 2.29
C VAL A 164 11.36 16.92 2.38
N LYS A 165 12.20 16.77 1.34
CA LYS A 165 13.54 17.36 1.33
C LYS A 165 13.51 18.88 1.45
N VAL A 166 12.58 19.55 0.76
CA VAL A 166 12.40 21.00 0.86
C VAL A 166 11.90 21.41 2.25
N LEU A 167 11.01 20.65 2.88
CA LEU A 167 10.61 20.89 4.27
C LEU A 167 11.82 20.88 5.21
N VAL A 168 12.69 19.88 5.05
CA VAL A 168 13.93 19.75 5.84
C VAL A 168 14.89 20.93 5.59
N ASP A 169 15.11 21.34 4.34
CA ASP A 169 15.96 22.51 4.04
C ASP A 169 15.39 23.84 4.54
N LYS A 170 14.07 23.89 4.77
CA LYS A 170 13.37 25.03 5.34
C LYS A 170 13.24 24.99 6.85
N ASP A 171 13.80 23.96 7.50
CA ASP A 171 13.62 23.71 8.93
C ASP A 171 12.14 23.63 9.35
N ILE A 172 11.28 23.19 8.43
CA ILE A 172 9.86 22.96 8.69
C ILE A 172 9.73 21.58 9.34
N CYS A 173 9.40 21.59 10.63
CA CYS A 173 9.35 20.39 11.47
C CYS A 173 7.98 19.70 11.53
N GLU A 174 6.94 20.35 11.02
CA GLU A 174 5.57 19.83 10.96
C GLU A 174 5.11 19.76 9.50
N ILE A 175 4.32 18.74 9.15
CA ILE A 175 3.78 18.61 7.80
C ILE A 175 2.73 19.71 7.59
N PRO A 176 2.93 20.65 6.63
CA PRO A 176 1.96 21.69 6.33
C PRO A 176 0.57 21.15 6.03
N ARG A 177 -0.48 21.86 6.46
CA ARG A 177 -1.88 21.44 6.23
C ARG A 177 -2.24 21.32 4.76
N SER A 178 -1.61 22.13 3.89
CA SER A 178 -1.76 22.05 2.43
C SER A 178 -1.32 20.70 1.85
N LEU A 179 -0.50 19.95 2.58
CA LEU A 179 0.03 18.62 2.21
C LEU A 179 -0.69 17.48 2.93
N VAL A 180 -1.73 17.79 3.71
CA VAL A 180 -2.49 16.83 4.50
C VAL A 180 -3.92 16.78 3.98
N LEU A 181 -4.37 15.60 3.60
CA LEU A 181 -5.76 15.37 3.23
C LEU A 181 -6.47 14.52 4.26
N ASP A 182 -7.66 14.97 4.66
CA ASP A 182 -8.42 14.43 5.78
C ASP A 182 -8.57 12.92 5.69
N ARG A 183 -8.83 12.39 4.48
CA ARG A 183 -9.07 10.97 4.20
C ARG A 183 -7.97 10.01 4.68
N TRP A 184 -6.75 10.52 4.85
CA TRP A 184 -5.59 9.75 5.29
C TRP A 184 -5.31 9.89 6.79
N THR A 185 -6.00 10.80 7.46
CA THR A 185 -5.78 11.14 8.87
C THR A 185 -6.57 10.23 9.81
N LYS A 186 -6.13 10.16 11.07
CA LYS A 186 -6.90 9.47 12.13
C LYS A 186 -8.26 10.12 12.42
N LYS A 187 -8.48 11.38 11.99
CA LYS A 187 -9.66 12.19 12.32
C LYS A 187 -10.85 12.01 11.39
N VAL A 188 -10.74 11.20 10.33
CA VAL A 188 -11.84 10.93 9.38
C VAL A 188 -13.12 10.50 10.09
N LYS A 189 -13.01 9.55 11.03
CA LYS A 189 -14.18 8.96 11.70
C LYS A 189 -14.84 9.93 12.68
N SER A 190 -14.10 10.88 13.27
CA SER A 190 -14.72 11.93 14.10
C SER A 190 -15.57 12.92 13.31
N ALA A 191 -15.26 13.14 12.03
CA ALA A 191 -16.05 13.99 11.13
C ALA A 191 -17.32 13.30 10.59
N LEU A 192 -17.36 11.96 10.60
CA LEU A 192 -18.49 11.14 10.13
C LEU A 192 -19.54 10.83 11.22
N ASN A 193 -19.36 11.36 12.43
CA ASN A 193 -20.40 11.39 13.48
C ASN A 193 -21.50 12.41 13.15
N ASP A 194 -22.00 12.37 11.92
CA ASP A 194 -23.18 13.10 11.48
C ASP A 194 -24.41 12.45 12.14
N PRO A 195 -25.45 13.20 12.56
CA PRO A 195 -26.58 12.67 13.34
C PRO A 195 -27.49 11.69 12.58
N SER A 196 -27.19 11.38 11.31
CA SER A 196 -27.99 10.43 10.54
C SER A 196 -27.84 9.02 11.14
N GLY A 197 -28.94 8.46 11.64
CA GLY A 197 -28.93 7.20 12.40
C GLY A 197 -28.27 6.01 11.69
N PHE A 198 -28.18 6.05 10.36
CA PHE A 198 -27.58 4.99 9.54
C PHE A 198 -26.08 4.79 9.80
N THR A 199 -25.30 5.85 10.00
CA THR A 199 -23.86 5.74 10.28
C THR A 199 -23.62 5.25 11.71
N ARG A 200 -24.45 5.72 12.67
CA ARG A 200 -24.38 5.28 14.07
C ARG A 200 -24.70 3.79 14.21
N ASP A 201 -25.73 3.31 13.53
CA ASP A 201 -26.11 1.90 13.55
C ASP A 201 -25.03 1.02 12.89
N ALA A 202 -24.44 1.46 11.77
CA ALA A 202 -23.32 0.76 11.14
C ALA A 202 -22.07 0.68 12.05
N VAL A 203 -21.75 1.75 12.78
CA VAL A 203 -20.66 1.78 13.75
C VAL A 203 -20.95 0.88 14.94
N ILE A 204 -22.16 0.93 15.51
CA ILE A 204 -22.58 0.07 16.64
C ILE A 204 -22.54 -1.40 16.24
N ILE A 205 -23.10 -1.75 15.08
CA ILE A 205 -23.09 -3.13 14.56
C ILE A 205 -21.66 -3.60 14.33
N SER A 206 -20.78 -2.72 13.82
CA SER A 206 -19.37 -3.05 13.59
C SER A 206 -18.63 -3.29 14.90
N HIS A 207 -18.87 -2.45 15.91
CA HIS A 207 -18.31 -2.61 17.25
C HIS A 207 -18.81 -3.89 17.94
N GLN A 208 -20.11 -4.16 17.89
CA GLN A 208 -20.70 -5.40 18.43
C GLN A 208 -20.15 -6.64 17.71
N SER A 209 -20.04 -6.60 16.38
CA SER A 209 -19.46 -7.69 15.59
C SER A 209 -17.99 -7.93 15.97
N ALA A 210 -17.21 -6.87 16.17
CA ALA A 210 -15.83 -6.95 16.59
C ALA A 210 -15.68 -7.53 18.00
N LEU A 211 -16.51 -7.09 18.96
CA LEU A 211 -16.53 -7.65 20.31
C LEU A 211 -16.89 -9.14 20.31
N VAL A 212 -17.92 -9.53 19.55
CA VAL A 212 -18.31 -10.95 19.43
C VAL A 212 -17.16 -11.79 18.89
N GLU A 213 -16.43 -11.30 17.87
CA GLU A 213 -15.28 -12.03 17.34
C GLU A 213 -14.12 -12.08 18.35
N PHE A 214 -13.84 -10.98 19.06
CA PHE A 214 -12.84 -10.97 20.13
C PHE A 214 -13.13 -11.99 21.24
N PHE A 215 -14.38 -12.06 21.69
CA PHE A 215 -14.82 -13.06 22.67
C PHE A 215 -14.69 -14.49 22.16
N LYS A 216 -14.96 -14.74 20.87
CA LYS A 216 -14.72 -16.07 20.27
C LYS A 216 -13.25 -16.44 20.29
N GLN A 217 -12.34 -15.51 19.96
CA GLN A 217 -10.90 -15.77 20.02
C GLN A 217 -10.44 -16.06 21.45
N LEU A 218 -10.90 -15.29 22.44
CA LEU A 218 -10.63 -15.54 23.86
C LEU A 218 -11.13 -16.92 24.30
N ALA A 219 -12.35 -17.30 23.92
CA ALA A 219 -12.92 -18.60 24.25
C ALA A 219 -12.11 -19.77 23.66
N ILE A 220 -11.61 -19.62 22.42
CA ILE A 220 -10.73 -20.63 21.79
C ILE A 220 -9.40 -20.76 22.55
N VAL A 221 -8.78 -19.65 22.94
CA VAL A 221 -7.53 -19.66 23.72
C VAL A 221 -7.75 -20.28 25.10
N ALA A 222 -8.84 -19.92 25.78
CA ALA A 222 -9.19 -20.47 27.08
C ALA A 222 -9.46 -21.99 27.03
N ALA A 223 -10.13 -22.47 25.99
CA ALA A 223 -10.36 -23.90 25.78
C ALA A 223 -9.04 -24.66 25.56
N LYS A 224 -8.11 -24.13 24.76
CA LYS A 224 -6.79 -24.72 24.55
C LYS A 224 -5.94 -24.74 25.82
N ALA A 225 -5.99 -23.68 26.62
CA ALA A 225 -5.29 -23.62 27.90
C ALA A 225 -5.86 -24.63 28.93
N ALA A 226 -7.16 -24.91 28.87
CA ALA A 226 -7.78 -25.95 29.70
C ALA A 226 -7.32 -27.36 29.28
N ASP A 227 -7.13 -27.60 27.98
CA ASP A 227 -6.59 -28.87 27.46
C ASP A 227 -5.08 -29.03 27.74
N GLU A 228 -4.31 -27.95 27.68
CA GLU A 228 -2.85 -27.95 27.96
C GLU A 228 -2.53 -28.00 29.47
N GLY A 229 -3.49 -27.69 30.35
CA GLY A 229 -3.35 -27.74 31.80
C GLY A 229 -3.12 -29.13 32.41
N THR A 230 -2.99 -30.18 31.59
CA THR A 230 -2.57 -31.53 32.04
C THR A 230 -1.11 -31.87 31.79
N ASN A 231 -0.28 -31.02 31.16
CA ASN A 231 1.17 -31.24 31.06
C ASN A 231 2.00 -29.92 31.12
N GLN A 232 2.93 -29.82 32.07
CA GLN A 232 3.83 -28.67 32.32
C GLN A 232 4.86 -28.42 31.17
N PRO A 233 5.56 -27.27 31.07
CA PRO A 233 5.58 -26.41 29.89
C PRO A 233 6.87 -26.55 29.05
N GLN A 234 6.76 -26.33 27.74
CA GLN A 234 7.92 -25.94 26.91
C GLN A 234 7.66 -24.60 26.24
N SER A 235 8.64 -23.71 26.38
CA SER A 235 8.65 -22.38 25.80
C SER A 235 8.63 -22.44 24.28
N SER A 236 7.61 -21.83 23.67
CA SER A 236 7.77 -21.27 22.32
C SER A 236 6.74 -20.16 22.08
N VAL A 237 7.23 -19.06 21.52
CA VAL A 237 6.47 -17.88 21.13
C VAL A 237 5.36 -18.29 20.17
N ALA A 238 4.10 -18.09 20.57
CA ALA A 238 2.93 -18.43 19.77
C ALA A 238 2.87 -17.54 18.51
N LYS A 239 3.14 -18.14 17.35
CA LYS A 239 2.81 -17.53 16.05
C LYS A 239 1.32 -17.65 15.82
N SER A 240 0.65 -16.50 15.69
CA SER A 240 -0.74 -16.38 15.24
C SER A 240 -0.94 -17.20 13.96
N SER A 241 -1.68 -18.30 14.09
CA SER A 241 -2.08 -19.16 12.97
C SER A 241 -3.57 -19.02 12.78
N ASN A 242 -3.96 -18.56 11.59
CA ASN A 242 -5.35 -18.32 11.21
C ASN A 242 -6.12 -19.67 11.13
N PRO A 243 -7.17 -19.89 11.94
CA PRO A 243 -7.86 -21.17 12.05
C PRO A 243 -8.76 -21.54 10.85
N TYR A 244 -8.85 -20.70 9.81
CA TYR A 244 -9.75 -20.90 8.67
C TYR A 244 -9.06 -21.37 7.38
N VAL A 245 -7.94 -22.08 7.47
CA VAL A 245 -7.34 -22.77 6.31
C VAL A 245 -7.90 -24.19 6.25
N HIS A 246 -8.75 -24.47 5.26
CA HIS A 246 -9.15 -25.84 4.95
C HIS A 246 -7.91 -26.69 4.62
N GLN A 247 -7.72 -27.79 5.36
CA GLN A 247 -6.80 -28.85 4.98
C GLN A 247 -7.41 -29.63 3.82
N SER A 248 -6.78 -29.57 2.64
CA SER A 248 -7.09 -30.45 1.53
C SER A 248 -6.74 -31.88 1.91
N GLY A 249 -7.73 -32.78 1.84
CA GLY A 249 -7.63 -34.18 2.26
C GLY A 249 -6.50 -34.96 1.57
N VAL A 250 -5.85 -35.82 2.34
CA VAL A 250 -4.85 -36.80 1.89
C VAL A 250 -5.58 -38.00 1.30
N GLY A 251 -5.57 -38.12 -0.03
CA GLY A 251 -5.88 -39.36 -0.74
C GLY A 251 -4.64 -40.26 -0.78
N SER A 252 -4.80 -41.52 -0.39
CA SER A 252 -3.79 -42.57 -0.43
C SER A 252 -3.49 -43.01 -1.88
N GLY A 253 -2.26 -42.77 -2.34
CA GLY A 253 -1.73 -43.27 -3.60
C GLY A 253 -0.23 -43.54 -3.48
N GLN A 254 0.21 -44.73 -3.88
CA GLN A 254 1.60 -45.20 -3.77
C GLN A 254 2.61 -44.32 -4.53
N PRO A 255 3.89 -44.25 -4.08
CA PRO A 255 4.85 -43.28 -4.56
C PRO A 255 5.46 -43.72 -5.90
N SER A 256 5.09 -43.04 -6.99
CA SER A 256 5.89 -43.10 -8.22
C SER A 256 7.16 -42.27 -8.03
N ARG A 257 8.32 -42.86 -8.38
CA ARG A 257 9.64 -42.22 -8.28
C ARG A 257 9.71 -40.97 -9.19
N MET A 258 9.41 -39.79 -8.65
CA MET A 258 9.63 -38.52 -9.35
C MET A 258 11.12 -38.15 -9.34
N LYS A 259 11.70 -37.99 -10.54
CA LYS A 259 13.03 -37.39 -10.75
C LYS A 259 13.07 -36.01 -10.07
N ARG A 260 13.98 -35.83 -9.11
CA ARG A 260 14.14 -34.57 -8.35
C ARG A 260 14.45 -33.41 -9.30
N GLN A 261 13.45 -32.57 -9.57
CA GLN A 261 13.61 -31.33 -10.34
C GLN A 261 14.55 -30.36 -9.61
N ARG A 262 15.45 -29.76 -10.40
CA ARG A 262 16.34 -28.68 -9.97
C ARG A 262 15.55 -27.37 -9.94
N CYS A 263 15.85 -26.50 -9.00
CA CYS A 263 15.28 -25.16 -8.93
C CYS A 263 15.60 -24.38 -10.22
N SER A 264 14.61 -23.76 -10.86
CA SER A 264 14.82 -23.03 -12.12
C SER A 264 15.61 -21.73 -11.97
N ILE A 265 15.86 -21.27 -10.74
CA ILE A 265 16.64 -20.05 -10.44
C ILE A 265 18.11 -20.39 -10.20
N CYS A 266 18.40 -21.30 -9.26
CA CYS A 266 19.78 -21.61 -8.86
C CYS A 266 20.26 -22.99 -9.30
N GLN A 267 19.41 -23.77 -9.97
CA GLN A 267 19.68 -25.14 -10.44
C GLN A 267 20.04 -26.18 -9.36
N MET A 268 19.88 -25.84 -8.08
CA MET A 268 20.08 -26.78 -6.96
C MET A 268 18.83 -27.66 -6.72
N LYS A 269 19.03 -28.87 -6.20
CA LYS A 269 17.93 -29.79 -5.86
C LYS A 269 17.48 -29.57 -4.40
N GLY A 270 16.21 -29.78 -4.10
CA GLY A 270 15.68 -29.81 -2.72
C GLY A 270 14.74 -28.65 -2.34
N HIS A 271 14.54 -27.67 -3.21
CA HIS A 271 13.57 -26.59 -3.03
C HIS A 271 12.96 -26.18 -4.39
N LYS A 272 11.83 -25.48 -4.38
CA LYS A 272 11.14 -24.97 -5.58
C LYS A 272 11.50 -23.51 -5.79
N LYS A 273 11.21 -22.96 -6.98
CA LYS A 273 11.44 -21.54 -7.32
C LYS A 273 10.98 -20.59 -6.20
N THR A 274 9.75 -20.79 -5.73
CA THR A 274 9.08 -19.97 -4.70
C THR A 274 9.72 -20.02 -3.31
N THR A 275 10.61 -20.97 -3.07
CA THR A 275 11.37 -21.11 -1.82
C THR A 275 12.87 -20.97 -2.03
N CYS A 276 13.30 -20.47 -3.20
CA CYS A 276 14.70 -20.23 -3.52
C CYS A 276 15.23 -19.04 -2.71
N PRO A 277 16.37 -19.17 -1.99
CA PRO A 277 16.98 -18.08 -1.25
C PRO A 277 17.32 -16.86 -2.12
N TRP A 278 17.59 -17.09 -3.41
CA TRP A 278 17.96 -16.09 -4.42
C TRP A 278 16.74 -15.46 -5.12
N GLN A 279 15.51 -15.77 -4.69
CA GLN A 279 14.29 -15.20 -5.26
C GLN A 279 14.20 -13.68 -5.02
N LYS A 280 14.72 -13.19 -3.88
CA LYS A 280 14.66 -11.76 -3.49
C LYS A 280 15.50 -10.85 -4.38
N ASP A 281 16.58 -11.36 -4.98
CA ASP A 281 17.45 -10.57 -5.85
C ASP A 281 16.85 -10.39 -7.25
N ILE A 282 16.00 -11.33 -7.69
CA ILE A 282 15.28 -11.24 -8.98
C ILE A 282 14.10 -10.27 -8.89
N ASP A 283 13.36 -10.28 -7.78
CA ASP A 283 12.23 -9.35 -7.60
C ASP A 283 12.70 -7.89 -7.50
N ASN A 284 13.93 -7.64 -7.02
CA ASN A 284 14.54 -6.31 -7.02
C ASN A 284 15.03 -5.87 -8.42
N ASN A 285 15.61 -6.78 -9.22
CA ASN A 285 16.03 -6.46 -10.60
C ASN A 285 14.84 -6.24 -11.54
N VAL A 286 13.71 -6.95 -11.37
CA VAL A 286 12.47 -6.73 -12.17
C VAL A 286 11.81 -5.38 -11.86
N ILE A 287 12.06 -4.81 -10.68
CA ILE A 287 11.60 -3.46 -10.32
C ILE A 287 12.52 -2.40 -10.93
N GLU A 288 13.83 -2.64 -11.03
CA GLU A 288 14.78 -1.74 -11.70
C GLU A 288 14.63 -1.76 -13.23
N ASP A 289 14.44 -2.94 -13.86
CA ASP A 289 14.26 -3.06 -15.32
C ASP A 289 12.90 -2.52 -15.80
N LYS A 290 11.86 -2.50 -14.95
CA LYS A 290 10.57 -1.86 -15.26
C LYS A 290 10.56 -0.35 -15.07
N ALA A 291 11.56 0.20 -14.39
CA ALA A 291 11.79 1.64 -14.30
C ALA A 291 12.70 2.16 -15.43
N ASN A 292 13.47 1.27 -16.07
CA ASN A 292 14.43 1.59 -17.14
C ASN A 292 14.01 1.02 -18.52
N GLY A 293 12.70 0.91 -18.79
CA GLY A 293 12.21 0.55 -20.12
C GLY A 293 12.67 1.56 -21.18
N SER A 294 13.74 1.16 -21.87
CA SER A 294 14.40 1.72 -23.05
C SER A 294 13.42 2.39 -24.02
N ASP A 295 13.67 3.67 -24.26
CA ASP A 295 13.26 4.41 -25.44
C ASP A 295 14.20 3.97 -26.59
N ASP A 296 13.87 2.86 -27.24
CA ASP A 296 14.48 2.52 -28.51
C ASP A 296 13.69 3.23 -29.61
N GLY A 297 14.30 4.33 -30.08
CA GLY A 297 13.78 5.15 -31.15
C GLY A 297 13.69 4.38 -32.47
N ASP A 298 12.46 4.26 -32.97
CA ASP A 298 12.23 4.01 -34.39
C ASP A 298 12.06 5.34 -35.12
N ILE A 299 13.14 5.71 -35.80
CA ILE A 299 13.17 6.60 -36.95
C ILE A 299 12.08 6.18 -37.93
N TYR A 300 11.16 7.09 -38.28
CA TYR A 300 10.36 6.96 -39.50
C TYR A 300 10.67 8.10 -40.48
N PRO A 301 10.71 7.79 -41.79
CA PRO A 301 11.31 8.66 -42.78
C PRO A 301 10.36 9.79 -43.21
N GLU A 302 11.02 10.89 -43.51
CA GLU A 302 10.62 12.03 -44.33
C GLU A 302 9.63 11.65 -45.47
N LEU A 303 8.37 12.07 -45.33
CA LEU A 303 7.43 12.11 -46.46
C LEU A 303 7.76 13.33 -47.31
N THR A 304 8.44 13.08 -48.43
CA THR A 304 8.41 13.93 -49.61
C THR A 304 7.49 13.32 -50.66
N ALA A 305 7.04 14.20 -51.57
CA ALA A 305 6.20 13.98 -52.75
C ALA A 305 4.68 13.99 -52.48
N GLU A 306 3.84 14.65 -53.28
CA GLU A 306 4.06 15.47 -54.48
C GLU A 306 2.77 16.26 -54.73
N LEU A 307 2.93 17.40 -55.38
CA LEU A 307 1.85 18.20 -55.97
C LEU A 307 1.29 17.44 -57.17
N ASP A 308 -0.03 17.20 -57.19
CA ASP A 308 -0.75 16.94 -58.43
C ASP A 308 -1.77 18.06 -58.65
N SER A 309 -1.40 18.94 -59.58
CA SER A 309 -2.28 19.80 -60.36
C SER A 309 -2.83 19.03 -61.57
N ASP A 310 -3.99 19.50 -62.05
CA ASP A 310 -4.62 19.23 -63.34
C ASP A 310 -5.53 17.99 -63.42
N ASN A 311 -6.85 18.19 -63.21
CA ASN A 311 -7.81 18.63 -64.24
C ASN A 311 -9.25 18.66 -63.67
#